data_AF-A0A661W3M1-F1
#
_entry.id   AF-A0A661W3M1-F1
#
_cell.length_a   1.000
_cell.length_b   1.000
_cell.length_c   1.000
_cell.angle_alpha   90.00
_cell.angle_beta   90.00
_cell.angle_gamma   90.00
#
_symmetry.space_group_name_H-M   'P 1'
#
loop_
_entity.id
_entity.type
_entity.pdbx_description
1 polymer ?
#
loop_
_entity_poly.entity_id
_entity_poly.type
_entity_poly.pdbx_seq_one_letter_code
_entity_poly.pdbx_strand_id
1 'polypeptide(L)'
;MKALRFSSSLPQYALLKALGSRSKRLFYKGPLATVRLADVTEPELPAPDWVKIKTSVCGFCGSDFNLVFLRESLTASPFISYPCTLGHELSGEVVEVGSGVR
;
A
#
# COMPACT_ATOMS: atom_id res chain seq x y z
N MET A 1 14.38 -2.28 3.22
CA MET A 1 13.67 -1.33 4.10
C MET A 1 12.28 -1.85 4.48
N LYS A 2 11.65 -1.36 5.55
CA LYS A 2 10.28 -1.75 5.93
C LYS A 2 9.24 -0.94 5.15
N ALA A 3 8.14 -1.57 4.72
CA ALA A 3 7.01 -0.92 4.07
C ALA A 3 5.66 -1.58 4.46
N LEU A 4 4.58 -0.79 4.47
CA LEU A 4 3.22 -1.31 4.59
C LEU A 4 2.75 -1.81 3.22
N ARG A 5 2.68 -3.13 3.06
CA ARG A 5 2.30 -3.80 1.82
C ARG A 5 0.86 -4.24 1.87
N PHE A 6 0.10 -3.86 0.85
CA PHE A 6 -1.26 -4.33 0.62
C PHE A 6 -1.27 -5.42 -0.45
N SER A 7 -2.05 -6.46 -0.19
CA SER A 7 -2.35 -7.51 -1.14
C SER A 7 -3.73 -8.08 -0.85
N SER A 8 -4.47 -8.42 -1.91
CA SER A 8 -5.71 -9.17 -1.79
C SER A 8 -5.81 -10.18 -2.93
N SER A 9 -6.07 -11.44 -2.58
CA SER A 9 -6.48 -12.46 -3.55
C SER A 9 -8.01 -12.60 -3.58
N LEU A 10 -8.58 -13.18 -4.64
CA LEU A 10 -10.02 -13.41 -4.72
C LEU A 10 -10.56 -14.29 -3.58
N PRO A 11 -9.90 -15.41 -3.18
CA PRO A 11 -10.37 -16.22 -2.05
C PRO A 11 -10.33 -15.45 -0.72
N GLN A 12 -9.25 -14.71 -0.47
CA GLN A 12 -9.10 -13.89 0.73
C GLN A 12 -10.19 -12.81 0.79
N TYR A 13 -10.44 -12.13 -0.34
CA TYR A 13 -11.50 -11.14 -0.46
C TYR A 13 -12.88 -11.73 -0.11
N ALA A 14 -13.23 -12.87 -0.69
CA ALA A 14 -14.50 -13.54 -0.42
C ALA A 14 -14.67 -13.92 1.07
N LEU A 15 -13.63 -14.50 1.68
CA LEU A 15 -13.63 -14.84 3.11
C LEU A 15 -13.77 -13.60 4.00
N LEU A 16 -13.05 -12.52 3.69
CA LEU A 16 -13.14 -11.27 4.45
C LEU A 16 -14.48 -10.56 4.28
N LYS A 17 -15.12 -10.63 3.11
CA LYS A 17 -16.49 -10.12 2.92
C LYS A 17 -17.50 -10.92 3.75
N ALA A 18 -17.35 -12.24 3.83
CA ALA A 18 -18.26 -13.11 4.59
C ALA A 18 -18.08 -13.00 6.12
N LEU A 19 -16.83 -12.89 6.60
CA LEU A 19 -16.49 -12.99 8.02
C LEU A 19 -16.10 -11.65 8.66
N GLY A 20 -15.65 -10.67 7.87
CA GLY A 20 -15.08 -9.42 8.36
C GLY A 20 -16.09 -8.46 8.99
N SER A 21 -17.40 -8.64 8.77
CA SER A 21 -18.45 -7.91 9.50
C SER A 21 -18.46 -8.27 10.99
N ARG A 22 -18.15 -9.53 11.34
CA ARG A 22 -18.11 -10.04 12.71
C ARG A 22 -16.83 -9.66 13.45
N SER A 23 -15.71 -9.54 12.74
CA SER A 23 -14.44 -9.14 13.32
C SER A 23 -13.62 -8.30 12.35
N LYS A 24 -13.58 -6.99 12.58
CA LYS A 24 -12.77 -6.04 11.81
C LYS A 24 -11.26 -6.31 11.92
N ARG A 25 -10.82 -7.03 12.96
CA ARG A 25 -9.41 -7.42 13.14
C ARG A 25 -8.90 -8.33 12.02
N LEU A 26 -9.78 -9.11 11.38
CA LEU A 26 -9.40 -10.01 10.30
C LEU A 26 -8.77 -9.29 9.11
N PHE A 27 -9.08 -8.01 8.89
CA PHE A 27 -8.52 -7.22 7.80
C PHE A 27 -7.07 -6.80 8.04
N TYR A 28 -6.60 -6.70 9.29
CA TYR A 28 -5.25 -6.18 9.61
C TYR A 28 -4.45 -7.06 10.58
N LYS A 29 -5.02 -8.15 11.10
CA LYS A 29 -4.35 -9.13 11.95
C LYS A 29 -4.64 -10.57 11.52
N GLY A 30 -3.61 -11.43 11.60
CA GLY A 30 -3.72 -12.87 11.31
C GLY A 30 -3.49 -13.21 9.83
N PRO A 31 -3.78 -14.45 9.40
CA PRO A 31 -3.46 -14.92 8.05
C PRO A 31 -4.26 -14.23 6.95
N LEU A 32 -5.50 -13.83 7.24
CA LEU A 32 -6.40 -13.16 6.28
C LEU A 32 -6.16 -11.67 6.12
N ALA A 33 -5.27 -11.05 6.89
CA ALA A 33 -5.16 -9.61 6.83
C ALA A 33 -4.64 -9.13 5.46
N THR A 34 -5.12 -8.00 5.00
CA THR A 34 -4.85 -7.43 3.67
C THR A 34 -3.60 -6.56 3.65
N VAL A 35 -3.16 -6.11 4.82
CA VAL A 35 -1.96 -5.28 5.00
C VAL A 35 -0.93 -5.95 5.92
N ARG A 36 0.35 -5.93 5.54
CA ARG A 36 1.47 -6.38 6.37
C ARG A 36 2.59 -5.36 6.37
N LEU A 37 3.31 -5.28 7.49
CA LEU A 37 4.64 -4.71 7.48
C LEU A 37 5.60 -5.75 6.90
N ALA A 38 6.25 -5.43 5.79
CA ALA A 38 7.16 -6.33 5.10
C ALA A 38 8.50 -5.65 4.83
N ASP A 39 9.55 -6.45 4.67
CA ASP A 39 10.82 -5.98 4.11
C ASP A 39 10.69 -5.93 2.59
N VAL A 40 11.08 -4.79 2.02
CA VAL A 40 11.16 -4.55 0.57
C VAL A 40 12.54 -4.06 0.21
N THR A 41 12.95 -4.30 -1.03
CA THR A 41 14.15 -3.69 -1.60
C THR A 41 13.99 -2.17 -1.60
N GLU A 42 15.08 -1.46 -1.31
CA GLU A 42 15.10 -0.02 -1.46
C GLU A 42 14.87 0.34 -2.94
N PRO A 43 13.95 1.26 -3.28
CA PRO A 43 13.68 1.60 -4.66
C PRO A 43 14.89 2.31 -5.28
N GLU A 44 15.16 2.02 -6.54
CA GLU A 44 16.06 2.82 -7.40
C GLU A 44 15.24 3.85 -8.17
N LEU A 45 15.89 4.86 -8.76
CA LEU A 45 15.21 5.82 -9.61
C LEU A 45 14.64 5.14 -10.86
N PRO A 46 13.32 5.17 -11.09
CA PRO A 46 12.73 4.50 -12.25
C PRO A 46 13.07 5.18 -13.58
N ALA A 47 13.31 6.48 -13.56
CA ALA A 47 13.66 7.28 -14.74
C ALA A 47 14.45 8.54 -14.35
N PRO A 48 15.12 9.21 -15.31
CA PRO A 48 15.98 10.37 -15.03
C PRO A 48 15.27 11.57 -14.42
N ASP A 49 13.97 11.72 -14.62
CA ASP A 49 13.14 12.83 -14.12
C ASP A 49 12.55 12.57 -12.72
N TRP A 50 13.02 11.53 -12.02
CA TRP A 50 12.54 11.15 -10.70
C TRP A 50 13.48 11.60 -9.58
N VAL A 51 12.91 11.72 -8.38
CA VAL A 51 13.65 11.89 -7.13
C VAL A 51 13.34 10.75 -6.17
N LYS A 52 14.30 10.40 -5.31
CA LYS A 52 14.09 9.46 -4.20
C LYS A 52 13.90 10.25 -2.93
N ILE A 53 12.82 9.95 -2.21
CA ILE A 53 12.47 10.63 -0.95
C ILE A 53 12.65 9.66 0.22
N LYS A 54 13.50 10.04 1.18
CA LYS A 54 13.54 9.41 2.50
C LYS A 54 12.34 9.91 3.29
N THR A 55 11.29 9.09 3.31
CA THR A 55 10.03 9.39 3.97
C THR A 55 10.23 9.57 5.48
N SER A 56 9.82 10.71 6.02
CA SER A 56 9.83 10.99 7.46
C SER A 56 8.47 10.73 8.09
N VAL A 57 7.41 11.13 7.40
CA VAL A 57 6.01 10.93 7.81
C VAL A 57 5.15 10.62 6.59
N CYS A 58 4.11 9.81 6.78
CA CYS A 58 3.07 9.59 5.79
C CYS A 58 1.71 9.61 6.48
N GLY A 59 0.78 10.42 5.97
CA GLY A 59 -0.61 10.44 6.36
C GLY A 59 -1.32 9.13 6.01
N PHE A 60 -2.32 8.79 6.82
CA PHE A 60 -3.18 7.64 6.58
C PHE A 60 -4.56 8.15 6.15
N CYS A 61 -4.83 8.08 4.85
CA CYS A 61 -6.03 8.65 4.25
C CYS A 61 -7.24 7.71 4.38
N GLY A 62 -8.44 8.26 4.18
CA GLY A 62 -9.68 7.47 4.10
C GLY A 62 -9.66 6.43 2.97
N SER A 63 -8.95 6.70 1.88
CA SER A 63 -8.76 5.75 0.77
C SER A 63 -7.88 4.56 1.16
N ASP A 64 -6.80 4.77 1.93
CA ASP A 64 -5.99 3.68 2.47
C ASP A 64 -6.83 2.78 3.40
N PHE A 65 -7.67 3.40 4.24
CA PHE A 65 -8.62 2.69 5.08
C PHE A 65 -9.62 1.87 4.25
N ASN A 66 -10.22 2.45 3.22
CA ASN A 66 -11.15 1.72 2.35
C ASN A 66 -10.47 0.53 1.64
N LEU A 67 -9.23 0.70 1.22
CA LEU A 67 -8.45 -0.36 0.58
C LEU A 67 -8.19 -1.51 1.56
N VAL A 68 -7.67 -1.23 2.76
CA VAL A 68 -7.43 -2.24 3.82
C VAL A 68 -8.69 -3.01 4.16
N PHE A 69 -9.83 -2.32 4.27
CA PHE A 69 -11.12 -2.93 4.62
C PHE A 69 -11.90 -3.47 3.42
N LEU A 70 -11.30 -3.52 2.24
CA LEU A 70 -11.91 -4.04 1.00
C LEU A 70 -13.26 -3.38 0.71
N ARG A 71 -13.36 -2.05 0.88
CA ARG A 71 -14.57 -1.27 0.60
C ARG A 71 -14.64 -0.82 -0.85
N GLU A 72 -13.52 -0.82 -1.54
CA GLU A 72 -13.44 -0.56 -2.97
C GLU A 72 -14.06 -1.69 -3.80
N SER A 73 -14.60 -1.34 -4.96
CA SER A 73 -15.12 -2.33 -5.92
C SER A 73 -13.97 -3.12 -6.54
N LEU A 74 -14.17 -4.43 -6.77
CA LEU A 74 -13.22 -5.22 -7.54
C LEU A 74 -13.05 -4.71 -8.98
N THR A 75 -14.04 -4.00 -9.52
CA THR A 75 -13.93 -3.34 -10.83
C THR A 75 -12.86 -2.25 -10.87
N ALA A 76 -12.40 -1.77 -9.70
CA ALA A 76 -11.29 -0.83 -9.59
C ALA A 76 -9.91 -1.51 -9.64
N SER A 77 -9.84 -2.84 -9.65
CA SER A 77 -8.57 -3.58 -9.65
C SER A 77 -7.63 -3.24 -10.81
N PRO A 78 -8.09 -2.88 -12.04
CA PRO A 78 -7.17 -2.50 -13.12
C PRO A 78 -6.37 -1.23 -12.84
N PHE A 79 -6.80 -0.40 -11.87
CA PHE A 79 -6.14 0.84 -11.50
C PHE A 79 -5.17 0.68 -10.32
N ILE A 80 -5.01 -0.55 -9.79
CA ILE A 80 -4.19 -0.82 -8.60
C ILE A 80 -3.21 -1.94 -8.91
N SER A 81 -1.93 -1.70 -8.67
CA SER A 81 -0.90 -2.75 -8.75
C SER A 81 -0.95 -3.63 -7.49
N TYR A 82 -1.09 -4.94 -7.65
CA TYR A 82 -1.00 -5.88 -6.52
C TYR A 82 0.25 -6.74 -6.64
N PRO A 83 1.05 -6.90 -5.57
CA PRO A 83 1.01 -6.16 -4.29
C PRO A 83 1.52 -4.71 -4.42
N CYS A 84 0.92 -3.77 -3.68
CA CYS A 84 1.36 -2.35 -3.60
C CYS A 84 1.87 -1.95 -2.22
N THR A 85 2.63 -0.86 -2.18
CA THR A 85 2.97 -0.14 -0.96
C THR A 85 1.92 0.94 -0.73
N LEU A 86 1.37 1.01 0.48
CA LEU A 86 0.37 2.01 0.85
C LEU A 86 0.99 3.37 1.18
N GLY A 87 0.15 4.41 1.19
CA GLY A 87 0.53 5.77 1.57
C GLY A 87 0.83 6.65 0.36
N HIS A 88 0.03 7.69 0.21
CA HIS A 88 0.15 8.70 -0.87
C HIS A 88 0.19 10.14 -0.33
N GLU A 89 0.23 10.30 0.99
CA GLU A 89 0.30 11.59 1.69
C GLU A 89 1.63 11.69 2.45
N LEU A 90 2.76 11.62 1.74
CA LEU A 90 4.08 11.55 2.37
C LEU A 90 4.82 12.90 2.42
N SER A 91 5.70 13.05 3.40
CA SER A 91 6.67 14.14 3.49
C SER A 91 8.01 13.61 4.00
N GLY A 92 9.10 14.16 3.48
CA GLY A 92 10.44 13.71 3.77
C GLY A 92 11.50 14.51 3.04
N GLU A 93 12.72 13.98 3.04
CA GLU A 93 13.90 14.59 2.45
C GLU A 93 14.23 13.95 1.10
N VAL A 94 14.58 14.75 0.10
CA VAL A 94 15.12 14.24 -1.17
C VAL A 94 16.56 13.77 -0.93
N VAL A 95 16.81 12.48 -1.17
CA VAL A 95 18.12 11.84 -0.94
C VAL A 95 18.83 11.40 -2.21
N GLU A 96 18.12 11.38 -3.34
CA GLU A 96 18.68 11.10 -4.65
C GLU A 96 17.90 11.88 -5.71
N VAL A 97 18.61 12.45 -6.69
CA VAL A 97 18.02 13.27 -7.76
C VAL A 97 18.48 12.70 -9.09
N GLY A 98 17.53 12.37 -9.95
CA GLY A 98 17.81 11.91 -11.31
C GLY A 98 18.36 13.03 -12.19
N SER A 99 19.15 12.66 -13.20
CA SER A 99 19.84 13.61 -14.08
C SER A 99 18.92 14.47 -14.96
N GLY A 100 17.63 14.13 -15.07
CA GLY A 100 16.60 14.84 -15.82
C GLY A 100 15.75 15.80 -14.99
N VAL A 101 15.94 15.86 -13.66
CA VAL A 101 15.23 16.79 -12.77
C VAL A 101 15.78 18.21 -12.97
N ARG A 102 14.89 19.21 -13.10
CA ARG A 102 15.21 20.62 -13.37
C ARG A 102 14.70 21.54 -12.30
#